data_AF-A0A431UJ20-F1
#
_entry.id   AF-A0A431UJ20-F1
#
_cell.length_a   1.000
_cell.length_b   1.000
_cell.length_c   1.000
_cell.angle_alpha   90.00
_cell.angle_beta   90.00
_cell.angle_gamma   90.00
#
_symmetry.space_group_name_H-M   'P 1'
#
loop_
_entity.id
_entity.type
_entity.pdbx_description
1 polymer ?
#
loop_
_entity_poly.entity_id
_entity_poly.type
_entity_poly.pdbx_seq_one_letter_code
_entity_poly.pdbx_strand_id
1 'polypeptide(L)'
;MKYKKSVGAVLTAGLLVFGATQTFAEKKMFSDVEDNAWYAESVQKLSEFNIIGGFEDQTFKPDQNITRAQTASIIAKALNLDLTNVSNPGFKDVPTTSSHYPAIAALTEKGVFSSGEYFNPGDSLTRAQMAKILVIAFDLNSSQLKTFDDVNEKDWFYEFSGKLGALGITTNESKYNPQDYVGRAHLAAFIKRTIDYKRSDSIDDIWDTWQGWDNTEVPDTVEEPVEENDGDNDVIDEEETGGKEEVDEAKLKEYERELDNAADDIKSAQKKVEKALDELEEAKEEDDEEEIEEAEKDLLKVLSDLDDAIIKGEATLEKIRKVNLKELNLLQSVLENAIRKAKNDVDKAYANTFDKELYEEEIDDALEALEDAREDAERAIKENSLNLLQDAYKALETAIEEAEKTFEMYEDSTVDVLEDEEKELEEAIEEAKDLFDEVGDLLEKKAEDQIDYFKDLLDDAIDALDDALDEEDKGDIYDAREKLEKVIKDAQKALDRLEKIDMDALIDEIEELEKAISDAEEELEDSK
;
A
#
# COMPACT_ATOMS: atom_id res chain seq x y z
N MET A 1 -68.01 -16.90 42.53
CA MET A 1 -68.39 -17.72 41.36
C MET A 1 -68.00 -16.93 40.12
N LYS A 2 -66.96 -17.30 39.36
CA LYS A 2 -66.88 -18.36 38.32
C LYS A 2 -67.57 -17.99 36.99
N TYR A 3 -66.76 -18.03 35.92
CA TYR A 3 -67.08 -18.25 34.49
C TYR A 3 -67.46 -17.02 33.64
N LYS A 4 -67.10 -16.89 32.35
CA LYS A 4 -66.48 -17.77 31.34
C LYS A 4 -66.05 -16.95 30.10
N LYS A 5 -65.17 -17.53 29.28
CA LYS A 5 -64.85 -17.24 27.84
C LYS A 5 -66.15 -17.08 27.00
N SER A 6 -66.24 -16.40 25.84
CA SER A 6 -65.42 -16.49 24.60
C SER A 6 -65.98 -15.57 23.48
N VAL A 7 -65.07 -15.03 22.64
CA VAL A 7 -65.06 -14.81 21.16
C VAL A 7 -66.24 -14.13 20.43
N GLY A 8 -65.91 -13.09 19.63
CA GLY A 8 -66.71 -12.60 18.50
C GLY A 8 -66.07 -11.38 17.82
N ALA A 9 -65.79 -11.47 16.52
CA ALA A 9 -64.88 -10.63 15.75
C ALA A 9 -65.49 -9.34 15.15
N VAL A 10 -64.59 -8.37 14.89
CA VAL A 10 -64.56 -7.29 13.86
C VAL A 10 -65.74 -6.33 13.79
N LEU A 11 -65.45 -5.02 13.98
CA LEU A 11 -65.88 -3.94 13.09
C LEU A 11 -64.93 -2.73 13.21
N THR A 12 -64.49 -2.27 12.05
CA THR A 12 -63.60 -1.16 11.69
C THR A 12 -64.03 0.22 12.17
N ALA A 13 -63.08 1.00 12.69
CA ALA A 13 -63.02 2.47 12.65
C ALA A 13 -61.53 2.83 12.77
N GLY A 14 -60.86 3.37 11.76
CA GLY A 14 -61.15 4.66 11.14
C GLY A 14 -60.04 5.63 11.55
N LEU A 15 -58.84 5.40 11.00
CA LEU A 15 -57.64 6.23 11.14
C LEU A 15 -57.89 7.63 10.57
N LEU A 16 -57.74 8.65 11.40
CA LEU A 16 -57.32 9.99 10.98
C LEU A 16 -56.49 10.61 12.11
N VAL A 17 -55.20 10.30 12.11
CA VAL A 17 -54.20 11.21 12.67
C VAL A 17 -53.51 11.83 11.48
N PHE A 18 -53.74 13.12 11.28
CA PHE A 18 -52.94 13.95 10.38
C PHE A 18 -51.48 13.80 10.82
N GLY A 19 -50.69 13.07 10.05
CA GLY A 19 -49.24 13.17 10.12
C GLY A 19 -48.89 14.60 9.75
N ALA A 20 -48.43 15.39 10.72
CA ALA A 20 -47.65 16.56 10.40
C ALA A 20 -46.40 16.02 9.69
N THR A 21 -46.37 16.12 8.36
CA THR A 21 -45.13 16.03 7.62
C THR A 21 -44.24 17.13 8.18
N GLN A 22 -43.26 16.76 9.00
CA GLN A 22 -42.14 17.64 9.22
C GLN A 22 -41.42 17.70 7.87
N THR A 23 -41.72 18.75 7.10
CA THR A 23 -40.83 19.17 6.04
C THR A 23 -39.55 19.59 6.75
N PHE A 24 -38.52 18.75 6.72
CA PHE A 24 -37.17 19.22 6.99
C PHE A 24 -36.88 20.28 5.93
N ALA A 25 -36.95 21.55 6.32
CA ALA A 25 -36.41 22.62 5.50
C ALA A 25 -34.89 22.42 5.53
N GLU A 26 -34.36 21.87 4.44
CA GLU A 26 -32.94 21.71 4.20
C GLU A 26 -32.27 23.07 4.42
N LYS A 27 -31.38 23.14 5.41
CA LYS A 27 -30.78 24.40 5.81
C LYS A 27 -29.81 24.82 4.71
N LYS A 28 -30.19 25.85 3.93
CA LYS A 28 -29.34 26.48 2.92
C LYS A 28 -27.92 26.75 3.50
N MET A 29 -26.92 26.01 3.03
CA MET A 29 -25.56 26.05 3.57
C MET A 29 -24.80 27.35 3.24
N PHE A 30 -25.02 27.90 2.04
CA PHE A 30 -24.37 29.13 1.57
C PHE A 30 -25.39 30.13 1.04
N SER A 31 -25.19 31.41 1.36
CA SER A 31 -26.15 32.47 1.04
C SER A 31 -26.30 32.74 -0.46
N ASP A 32 -25.23 32.52 -1.23
CA ASP A 32 -25.07 32.80 -2.67
C ASP A 32 -25.17 31.56 -3.58
N VAL A 33 -25.58 30.41 -3.04
CA VAL A 33 -25.91 29.20 -3.83
C VAL A 33 -27.43 29.12 -3.92
N GLU A 34 -28.02 29.41 -5.07
CA GLU A 34 -29.48 29.26 -5.27
C GLU A 34 -29.85 27.78 -5.37
N ASP A 35 -30.96 27.35 -4.75
CA ASP A 35 -31.36 25.94 -4.67
C ASP A 35 -31.54 25.27 -6.06
N ASN A 36 -31.86 26.08 -7.08
CA ASN A 36 -32.02 25.63 -8.47
C ASN A 36 -30.79 25.90 -9.35
N ALA A 37 -29.65 26.31 -8.77
CA ALA A 37 -28.42 26.47 -9.52
C ALA A 37 -27.90 25.10 -9.97
N TRP A 38 -27.32 25.02 -11.17
CA TRP A 38 -26.85 23.76 -11.76
C TRP A 38 -25.75 23.05 -10.93
N TYR A 39 -25.08 23.79 -10.06
CA TYR A 39 -24.04 23.30 -9.14
C TYR A 39 -24.53 23.12 -7.70
N ALA A 40 -25.79 23.46 -7.39
CA ALA A 40 -26.30 23.50 -6.01
C ALA A 40 -26.16 22.14 -5.32
N GLU A 41 -26.60 21.07 -5.98
CA GLU A 41 -26.48 19.69 -5.48
C GLU A 41 -25.02 19.31 -5.26
N SER A 42 -24.14 19.58 -6.23
CA SER A 42 -22.71 19.25 -6.11
C SER A 42 -22.06 19.97 -4.93
N VAL A 43 -22.36 21.26 -4.76
CA VAL A 43 -21.83 22.06 -3.66
C VAL A 43 -22.37 21.56 -2.33
N GLN A 44 -23.67 21.30 -2.24
CA GLN A 44 -24.29 20.79 -1.02
C GLN A 44 -23.70 19.45 -0.62
N LYS A 45 -23.69 18.47 -1.54
CA LYS A 45 -23.19 17.12 -1.28
C LYS A 45 -21.73 17.14 -0.87
N LEU A 46 -20.86 17.85 -1.60
CA LEU A 46 -19.45 17.96 -1.23
C LEU A 46 -19.22 18.71 0.09
N SER A 47 -20.14 19.60 0.48
CA SER A 47 -20.08 20.28 1.79
C SER A 47 -20.56 19.40 2.93
N GLU A 48 -21.57 18.56 2.73
CA GLU A 48 -22.00 17.53 3.70
C GLU A 48 -20.86 16.56 4.04
N PHE A 49 -20.06 16.19 3.04
CA PHE A 49 -18.89 15.34 3.18
C PHE A 49 -17.60 16.09 3.56
N ASN A 50 -17.68 17.37 3.93
CA ASN A 50 -16.54 18.22 4.34
C ASN A 50 -15.41 18.38 3.29
N ILE A 51 -15.68 18.05 2.03
CA ILE A 51 -14.72 18.14 0.91
C ILE A 51 -14.56 19.58 0.46
N ILE A 52 -15.67 20.31 0.35
CA ILE A 52 -15.67 21.72 -0.04
C ILE A 52 -16.38 22.58 1.00
N GLY A 53 -15.78 23.72 1.34
CA GLY A 53 -16.33 24.69 2.29
C GLY A 53 -16.48 26.07 1.66
N GLY A 54 -17.27 26.93 2.30
CA GLY A 54 -17.43 28.34 1.93
C GLY A 54 -16.42 29.26 2.63
N PHE A 55 -16.68 30.55 2.56
CA PHE A 55 -15.90 31.60 3.18
C PHE A 55 -16.53 32.06 4.50
N GLU A 56 -15.77 32.80 5.31
CA GLU A 56 -16.23 33.32 6.62
C GLU A 56 -17.50 34.19 6.52
N ASP A 57 -17.75 34.79 5.37
CA ASP A 57 -18.94 35.60 5.06
C ASP A 57 -20.19 34.76 4.71
N GLN A 58 -20.14 33.44 4.91
CA GLN A 58 -21.21 32.47 4.59
C GLN A 58 -21.57 32.41 3.09
N THR A 59 -20.61 32.74 2.22
CA THR A 59 -20.73 32.57 0.77
C THR A 59 -19.86 31.42 0.26
N PHE A 60 -20.22 30.84 -0.87
CA PHE A 60 -19.46 29.81 -1.58
C PHE A 60 -18.59 30.41 -2.69
N LYS A 61 -18.98 31.55 -3.25
CA LYS A 61 -18.36 32.26 -4.39
C LYS A 61 -18.23 31.37 -5.63
N PRO A 62 -19.36 30.91 -6.21
CA PRO A 62 -19.38 29.90 -7.27
C PRO A 62 -18.59 30.29 -8.52
N ASP A 63 -18.63 31.57 -8.89
CA ASP A 63 -17.94 32.13 -10.08
C ASP A 63 -16.49 32.55 -9.80
N GLN A 64 -16.04 32.50 -8.55
CA GLN A 64 -14.66 32.83 -8.22
C GLN A 64 -13.74 31.73 -8.77
N ASN A 65 -12.74 32.13 -9.55
CA ASN A 65 -11.71 31.20 -10.02
C ASN A 65 -11.03 30.53 -8.84
N ILE A 66 -10.87 29.21 -8.94
CA ILE A 66 -10.22 28.45 -7.88
C ILE A 66 -8.71 28.48 -8.05
N THR A 67 -8.00 28.66 -6.94
CA THR A 67 -6.54 28.65 -6.96
C THR A 67 -5.98 27.23 -6.97
N ARG A 68 -4.73 27.09 -7.41
CA ARG A 68 -3.96 25.83 -7.34
C ARG A 68 -3.93 25.24 -5.93
N ALA A 69 -3.66 26.06 -4.93
CA ALA A 69 -3.61 25.61 -3.53
C ALA A 69 -4.98 25.19 -2.98
N GLN A 70 -6.05 25.94 -3.32
CA GLN A 70 -7.41 25.56 -2.94
C GLN A 70 -7.82 24.23 -3.59
N THR A 71 -7.45 24.05 -4.85
CA THR A 71 -7.70 22.79 -5.56
C THR A 71 -6.96 21.65 -4.90
N ALA A 72 -5.69 21.80 -4.56
CA ALA A 72 -4.93 20.78 -3.83
C ALA A 72 -5.65 20.36 -2.53
N SER A 73 -6.08 21.31 -1.70
CA SER A 73 -6.79 20.98 -0.46
C SER A 73 -8.14 20.28 -0.69
N ILE A 74 -8.90 20.68 -1.72
CA ILE A 74 -10.19 20.05 -2.00
C ILE A 74 -10.00 18.64 -2.56
N ILE A 75 -9.03 18.46 -3.46
CA ILE A 75 -8.71 17.14 -4.04
C ILE A 75 -8.18 16.19 -2.97
N ALA A 76 -7.28 16.67 -2.09
CA ALA A 76 -6.77 15.87 -0.97
C ALA A 76 -7.89 15.40 -0.03
N LYS A 77 -8.87 16.27 0.25
CA LYS A 77 -10.06 15.92 1.03
C LYS A 77 -10.98 14.94 0.29
N ALA A 78 -11.19 15.15 -1.01
CA ALA A 78 -12.00 14.26 -1.82
C ALA A 78 -11.40 12.84 -1.90
N LEU A 79 -10.07 12.75 -1.83
CA LEU A 79 -9.32 11.50 -1.77
C LEU A 79 -9.11 10.96 -0.36
N ASN A 80 -9.63 11.64 0.67
CA ASN A 80 -9.41 11.35 2.08
C ASN A 80 -7.92 11.05 2.41
N LEU A 81 -7.01 11.87 1.87
CA LEU A 81 -5.57 11.67 2.08
C LEU A 81 -5.19 11.93 3.54
N ASP A 82 -4.30 11.11 4.07
CA ASP A 82 -3.57 11.46 5.28
C ASP A 82 -2.62 12.64 4.98
N LEU A 83 -2.69 13.64 5.84
CA LEU A 83 -1.96 14.90 5.74
C LEU A 83 -1.04 15.15 6.95
N THR A 84 -0.89 14.16 7.85
CA THR A 84 -0.12 14.29 9.09
C THR A 84 1.39 14.21 8.84
N ASN A 85 1.84 13.26 8.00
CA ASN A 85 3.26 12.96 7.76
C ASN A 85 3.65 13.10 6.27
N VAL A 86 3.60 14.33 5.75
CA VAL A 86 3.87 14.60 4.33
C VAL A 86 5.33 14.96 4.03
N SER A 87 5.89 14.37 2.98
CA SER A 87 7.23 14.68 2.47
C SER A 87 7.34 16.13 1.98
N ASN A 88 8.43 16.84 2.31
CA ASN A 88 8.60 18.22 1.87
C ASN A 88 8.84 18.31 0.35
N PRO A 89 7.92 18.93 -0.42
CA PRO A 89 8.02 18.96 -1.88
C PRO A 89 9.04 19.98 -2.42
N GLY A 90 9.68 20.77 -1.54
CA GLY A 90 10.79 21.67 -1.90
C GLY A 90 10.40 23.01 -2.55
N PHE A 91 9.10 23.32 -2.62
CA PHE A 91 8.62 24.58 -3.22
C PHE A 91 9.00 25.82 -2.38
N LYS A 92 9.61 26.81 -3.03
CA LYS A 92 10.06 28.05 -2.34
C LYS A 92 8.93 29.00 -1.98
N ASP A 93 7.78 28.86 -2.60
CA ASP A 93 6.61 29.73 -2.45
C ASP A 93 5.45 29.07 -1.67
N VAL A 94 5.67 27.89 -1.09
CA VAL A 94 4.72 27.21 -0.21
C VAL A 94 5.37 27.03 1.17
N PRO A 95 5.15 27.96 2.11
CA PRO A 95 5.68 27.80 3.46
C PRO A 95 4.98 26.64 4.18
N THR A 96 5.73 25.89 4.99
CA THR A 96 5.21 24.77 5.81
C THR A 96 4.10 25.18 6.77
N THR A 97 4.02 26.47 7.12
CA THR A 97 2.95 27.06 7.94
C THR A 97 1.65 27.34 7.16
N SER A 98 1.64 27.15 5.84
CA SER A 98 0.42 27.29 5.03
C SER A 98 -0.54 26.16 5.33
N SER A 99 -1.84 26.47 5.49
CA SER A 99 -2.89 25.46 5.61
C SER A 99 -3.06 24.58 4.37
N HIS A 100 -2.52 25.00 3.22
CA HIS A 100 -2.51 24.22 2.00
C HIS A 100 -1.27 23.34 1.84
N TYR A 101 -0.22 23.56 2.65
CA TYR A 101 1.06 22.87 2.51
C TYR A 101 0.90 21.34 2.54
N PRO A 102 0.20 20.72 3.50
CA PRO A 102 0.10 19.28 3.56
C PRO A 102 -0.54 18.67 2.31
N ALA A 103 -1.65 19.26 1.85
CA ALA A 103 -2.33 18.80 0.64
C ALA A 103 -1.48 18.99 -0.62
N ILE A 104 -0.71 20.08 -0.71
CA ILE A 104 0.22 20.32 -1.81
C ILE A 104 1.33 19.28 -1.81
N ALA A 105 1.90 18.99 -0.64
CA ALA A 105 2.95 18.00 -0.46
C ALA A 105 2.47 16.60 -0.86
N ALA A 106 1.39 16.10 -0.26
CA ALA A 106 0.84 14.78 -0.54
C ALA A 106 0.47 14.58 -2.01
N LEU A 107 -0.15 15.58 -2.65
CA LEU A 107 -0.50 15.50 -4.08
C LEU A 107 0.69 15.70 -5.02
N THR A 108 1.80 16.28 -4.54
CA THR A 108 3.05 16.33 -5.32
C THR A 108 3.77 15.00 -5.26
N GLU A 109 3.78 14.36 -4.10
CA GLU A 109 4.31 13.01 -3.88
C GLU A 109 3.56 11.98 -4.73
N LYS A 110 2.22 12.07 -4.79
CA LYS A 110 1.37 11.27 -5.69
C LYS A 110 1.47 11.67 -7.18
N GLY A 111 2.36 12.58 -7.56
CA GLY A 111 2.57 12.99 -8.96
C GLY A 111 1.43 13.79 -9.62
N VAL A 112 0.35 14.10 -8.88
CA VAL A 112 -0.78 14.93 -9.35
C VAL A 112 -0.30 16.33 -9.68
N PHE A 113 0.54 16.89 -8.80
CA PHE A 113 1.29 18.11 -9.08
C PHE A 113 2.75 17.77 -9.37
N SER A 114 3.31 18.44 -10.37
CA SER A 114 4.72 18.26 -10.71
C SER A 114 5.63 18.93 -9.66
N SER A 115 6.73 18.26 -9.31
CA SER A 115 7.80 18.83 -8.51
C SER A 115 8.51 19.97 -9.26
N GLY A 116 9.14 20.88 -8.50
CA GLY A 116 9.85 22.03 -9.07
C GLY A 116 10.19 23.09 -8.03
N GLU A 117 10.75 24.20 -8.49
CA GLU A 117 11.19 25.29 -7.59
C GLU A 117 10.02 26.11 -7.01
N TYR A 118 8.91 26.21 -7.75
CA TYR A 118 7.73 27.01 -7.40
C TYR A 118 6.43 26.26 -7.70
N PHE A 119 5.50 26.27 -6.76
CA PHE A 119 4.16 25.67 -6.91
C PHE A 119 3.16 26.64 -7.54
N ASN A 120 3.33 27.94 -7.30
CA ASN A 120 2.41 29.04 -7.64
C ASN A 120 1.01 28.87 -7.00
N PRO A 121 0.92 28.85 -5.66
CA PRO A 121 -0.32 28.48 -4.94
C PRO A 121 -1.52 29.40 -5.21
N GLY A 122 -1.26 30.66 -5.59
CA GLY A 122 -2.29 31.66 -5.86
C GLY A 122 -2.82 31.67 -7.30
N ASP A 123 -2.18 30.96 -8.23
CA ASP A 123 -2.59 30.97 -9.63
C ASP A 123 -3.91 30.21 -9.82
N SER A 124 -4.75 30.71 -10.74
CA SER A 124 -5.96 30.01 -11.15
C SER A 124 -5.64 28.85 -12.10
N LEU A 125 -6.38 27.75 -11.98
CA LEU A 125 -6.22 26.60 -12.86
C LEU A 125 -7.04 26.75 -14.14
N THR A 126 -6.41 26.46 -15.27
CA THR A 126 -7.11 26.26 -16.55
C THR A 126 -7.85 24.92 -16.56
N ARG A 127 -8.86 24.78 -17.41
CA ARG A 127 -9.58 23.50 -17.60
C ARG A 127 -8.66 22.36 -18.03
N ALA A 128 -7.68 22.61 -18.89
CA ALA A 128 -6.68 21.61 -19.27
C ALA A 128 -5.86 21.11 -18.06
N GLN A 129 -5.41 22.01 -17.20
CA GLN A 129 -4.69 21.64 -15.97
C GLN A 129 -5.59 20.90 -14.99
N MET A 130 -6.86 21.32 -14.87
CA MET A 130 -7.84 20.63 -14.05
C MET A 130 -8.10 19.21 -14.55
N ALA A 131 -8.18 18.99 -15.87
CA ALA A 131 -8.34 17.64 -16.42
C ALA A 131 -7.19 16.73 -16.03
N LYS A 132 -5.95 17.19 -16.18
CA LYS A 132 -4.79 16.43 -15.76
C LYS A 132 -4.85 16.11 -14.26
N ILE A 133 -5.17 17.11 -13.43
CA ILE A 133 -5.28 16.92 -11.98
C ILE A 133 -6.33 15.86 -11.66
N LEU A 134 -7.55 15.96 -12.20
CA LEU A 134 -8.61 15.00 -11.92
C LEU A 134 -8.28 13.59 -12.44
N VAL A 135 -7.74 13.48 -13.65
CA VAL A 135 -7.39 12.17 -14.22
C VAL A 135 -6.30 11.48 -13.42
N ILE A 136 -5.28 12.21 -12.97
CA ILE A 136 -4.20 11.61 -12.17
C ILE A 136 -4.67 11.37 -10.74
N ALA A 137 -5.35 12.34 -10.12
CA ALA A 137 -5.72 12.27 -8.72
C ALA A 137 -6.74 11.17 -8.41
N PHE A 138 -7.69 10.92 -9.32
CA PHE A 138 -8.75 9.92 -9.16
C PHE A 138 -8.52 8.67 -10.02
N ASP A 139 -7.32 8.52 -10.57
CA ASP A 139 -6.94 7.41 -11.47
C ASP A 139 -8.02 7.10 -12.54
N LEU A 140 -8.37 8.13 -13.32
CA LEU A 140 -9.44 8.01 -14.30
C LEU A 140 -8.96 7.30 -15.56
N ASN A 141 -9.51 6.12 -15.78
CA ASN A 141 -9.18 5.27 -16.91
C ASN A 141 -10.37 5.14 -17.87
N SER A 142 -10.08 5.30 -19.16
CA SER A 142 -11.04 5.09 -20.23
C SER A 142 -10.29 4.68 -21.48
N SER A 143 -10.72 3.57 -22.09
CA SER A 143 -10.23 3.10 -23.40
C SER A 143 -10.79 3.94 -24.55
N GLN A 144 -11.78 4.78 -24.26
CA GLN A 144 -12.42 5.69 -25.21
C GLN A 144 -12.03 7.13 -24.86
N LEU A 145 -11.89 7.97 -25.90
CA LEU A 145 -11.65 9.41 -25.73
C LEU A 145 -12.75 10.18 -26.46
N LYS A 146 -13.39 11.14 -25.76
CA LYS A 146 -14.24 12.12 -26.43
C LYS A 146 -13.36 13.16 -27.12
N THR A 147 -13.60 13.42 -28.40
CA THR A 147 -12.91 14.49 -29.13
C THR A 147 -13.66 15.82 -28.98
N PHE A 148 -12.92 16.92 -29.07
CA PHE A 148 -13.46 18.27 -28.98
C PHE A 148 -12.86 19.14 -30.10
N ASP A 149 -13.66 20.04 -30.67
CA ASP A 149 -13.30 20.86 -31.84
C ASP A 149 -12.06 21.75 -31.61
N ASP A 150 -11.78 22.11 -30.35
CA ASP A 150 -10.71 23.01 -29.92
C ASP A 150 -9.57 22.30 -29.17
N VAL A 151 -9.49 20.97 -29.29
CA VAL A 151 -8.42 20.14 -28.74
C VAL A 151 -7.77 19.35 -29.86
N ASN A 152 -6.45 19.52 -30.04
CA ASN A 152 -5.67 18.76 -31.01
C ASN A 152 -5.08 17.50 -30.35
N GLU A 153 -4.94 16.40 -31.11
CA GLU A 153 -4.31 15.16 -30.63
C GLU A 153 -2.88 15.35 -30.09
N LYS A 154 -2.17 16.40 -30.55
CA LYS A 154 -0.82 16.74 -30.08
C LYS A 154 -0.79 17.62 -28.84
N ASP A 155 -1.94 18.08 -28.36
CA ASP A 155 -2.01 18.87 -27.14
C ASP A 155 -1.68 17.97 -25.94
N TRP A 156 -0.87 18.47 -25.00
CA TRP A 156 -0.48 17.73 -23.81
C TRP A 156 -1.67 17.30 -22.93
N PHE A 157 -2.84 17.90 -23.13
CA PHE A 157 -4.08 17.62 -22.43
C PHE A 157 -5.11 16.85 -23.27
N TYR A 158 -4.75 16.40 -24.48
CA TYR A 158 -5.66 15.67 -25.35
C TYR A 158 -6.28 14.47 -24.64
N GLU A 159 -5.44 13.57 -24.12
CA GLU A 159 -5.90 12.36 -23.43
C GLU A 159 -6.68 12.71 -22.16
N PHE A 160 -6.22 13.66 -21.35
CA PHE A 160 -6.90 14.03 -20.12
C PHE A 160 -8.31 14.60 -20.38
N SER A 161 -8.43 15.52 -21.32
CA SER A 161 -9.72 16.11 -21.69
C SER A 161 -10.65 15.07 -22.33
N GLY A 162 -10.10 14.19 -23.17
CA GLY A 162 -10.84 13.11 -23.81
C GLY A 162 -11.37 12.07 -22.84
N LYS A 163 -10.55 11.65 -21.86
CA LYS A 163 -10.98 10.76 -20.77
C LYS A 163 -12.11 11.38 -19.97
N LEU A 164 -11.97 12.62 -19.51
CA LEU A 164 -13.04 13.28 -18.77
C LEU A 164 -14.36 13.37 -19.58
N GLY A 165 -14.26 13.53 -20.90
CA GLY A 165 -15.43 13.58 -21.77
C GLY A 165 -16.08 12.22 -21.99
N ALA A 166 -15.28 11.17 -22.14
CA ALA A 166 -15.75 9.79 -22.26
C ALA A 166 -16.44 9.30 -20.98
N LEU A 167 -15.92 9.69 -19.82
CA LEU A 167 -16.46 9.33 -18.50
C LEU A 167 -17.62 10.22 -18.03
N GLY A 168 -18.06 11.18 -18.84
CA GLY A 168 -19.17 12.09 -18.48
C GLY A 168 -18.86 13.11 -17.38
N ILE A 169 -17.60 13.21 -16.94
CA ILE A 169 -17.16 14.16 -15.91
C ILE A 169 -17.23 15.58 -16.45
N THR A 170 -16.74 15.81 -17.66
CA THR A 170 -17.00 17.04 -18.41
C THR A 170 -18.19 16.85 -19.35
N THR A 171 -19.12 17.79 -19.31
CA THR A 171 -20.40 17.72 -20.06
C THR A 171 -20.43 18.64 -21.28
N ASN A 172 -19.27 19.15 -21.70
CA ASN A 172 -19.19 19.94 -22.92
C ASN A 172 -19.43 19.04 -24.15
N GLU A 173 -20.15 19.54 -25.14
CA GLU A 173 -20.46 18.76 -26.35
C GLU A 173 -19.47 19.00 -27.50
N SER A 174 -19.28 20.26 -27.92
CA SER A 174 -18.44 20.56 -29.10
C SER A 174 -17.04 21.07 -28.75
N LYS A 175 -16.93 21.98 -27.78
CA LYS A 175 -15.64 22.59 -27.38
C LYS A 175 -15.32 22.31 -25.92
N TYR A 176 -14.09 21.92 -25.64
CA TYR A 176 -13.61 21.67 -24.29
C TYR A 176 -13.27 22.97 -23.53
N ASN A 177 -12.86 24.02 -24.26
CA ASN A 177 -12.35 25.30 -23.76
C ASN A 177 -11.13 25.14 -22.82
N PRO A 178 -10.01 24.56 -23.27
CA PRO A 178 -8.90 24.16 -22.40
C PRO A 178 -8.23 25.31 -21.64
N GLN A 179 -8.31 26.53 -22.17
CA GLN A 179 -7.64 27.72 -21.61
C GLN A 179 -8.51 28.52 -20.63
N ASP A 180 -9.80 28.19 -20.51
CA ASP A 180 -10.68 28.89 -19.57
C ASP A 180 -10.30 28.52 -18.13
N TYR A 181 -10.35 29.51 -17.23
CA TYR A 181 -10.14 29.28 -15.81
C TYR A 181 -11.35 28.56 -15.19
N VAL A 182 -11.09 27.69 -14.22
CA VAL A 182 -12.11 26.93 -13.52
C VAL A 182 -12.63 27.71 -12.31
N GLY A 183 -13.94 27.98 -12.29
CA GLY A 183 -14.63 28.52 -11.12
C GLY A 183 -14.92 27.43 -10.08
N ARG A 184 -15.13 27.83 -8.82
CA ARG A 184 -15.42 26.89 -7.71
C ARG A 184 -16.66 26.00 -7.95
N ALA A 185 -17.70 26.54 -8.59
CA ALA A 185 -18.87 25.74 -8.98
C ALA A 185 -18.53 24.62 -9.97
N HIS A 186 -17.66 24.91 -10.95
CA HIS A 186 -17.21 23.91 -11.92
C HIS A 186 -16.35 22.84 -11.27
N LEU A 187 -15.44 23.21 -10.36
CA LEU A 187 -14.69 22.20 -9.60
C LEU A 187 -15.62 21.28 -8.79
N ALA A 188 -16.60 21.85 -8.08
CA ALA A 188 -17.56 21.07 -7.31
C ALA A 188 -18.31 20.07 -8.19
N ALA A 189 -18.80 20.51 -9.36
CA ALA A 189 -19.47 19.61 -10.28
C ALA A 189 -18.56 18.53 -10.86
N PHE A 190 -17.31 18.85 -11.18
CA PHE A 190 -16.34 17.86 -11.63
C PHE A 190 -16.07 16.80 -10.57
N ILE A 191 -15.74 17.22 -9.35
CA ILE A 191 -15.44 16.27 -8.26
C ILE A 191 -16.65 15.41 -7.96
N LYS A 192 -17.87 15.99 -7.90
CA LYS A 192 -19.09 15.21 -7.66
C LYS A 192 -19.29 14.13 -8.73
N ARG A 193 -19.17 14.49 -10.02
CA ARG A 193 -19.29 13.52 -11.12
C ARG A 193 -18.16 12.51 -11.16
N THR A 194 -16.95 12.93 -10.80
CA THR A 194 -15.82 12.02 -10.68
C THR A 194 -16.11 10.97 -9.62
N ILE A 195 -16.59 11.38 -8.44
CA ILE A 195 -16.93 10.47 -7.35
C ILE A 195 -18.12 9.57 -7.73
N ASP A 196 -19.17 10.13 -8.36
CA ASP A 196 -20.29 9.33 -8.86
C ASP A 196 -19.82 8.28 -9.89
N TYR A 197 -18.89 8.66 -10.78
CA TYR A 197 -18.32 7.74 -11.75
C TYR A 197 -17.54 6.62 -11.05
N LYS A 198 -16.65 6.96 -10.12
CA LYS A 198 -15.85 5.97 -9.38
C LYS A 198 -16.75 4.99 -8.62
N ARG A 199 -17.81 5.49 -7.97
CA ARG A 199 -18.82 4.63 -7.32
C ARG A 199 -19.62 3.72 -8.28
N SER A 200 -19.55 3.98 -9.59
CA SER A 200 -20.28 3.23 -10.61
C SER A 200 -19.40 2.34 -11.47
N ASP A 201 -18.07 2.46 -11.36
CA ASP A 201 -17.12 1.80 -12.27
C ASP A 201 -16.81 0.33 -11.92
N SER A 202 -17.54 -0.22 -10.94
CA SER A 202 -17.41 -1.60 -10.44
C SER A 202 -16.04 -1.91 -9.81
N ILE A 203 -15.28 -0.87 -9.45
CA ILE A 203 -14.04 -0.96 -8.69
C ILE A 203 -14.33 -0.41 -7.29
N ASP A 204 -14.08 -1.21 -6.26
CA ASP A 204 -14.27 -0.75 -4.88
C ASP A 204 -13.24 0.33 -4.54
N ASP A 205 -13.71 1.55 -4.28
CA ASP A 205 -12.93 2.70 -3.89
C ASP A 205 -13.36 3.25 -2.51
N ILE A 206 -12.59 4.20 -1.97
CA ILE A 206 -12.96 4.92 -0.74
C ILE A 206 -14.35 5.55 -0.83
N TRP A 207 -14.76 5.93 -2.03
CA TRP A 207 -16.00 6.62 -2.23
C TRP A 207 -17.18 5.70 -2.01
N ASP A 208 -17.07 4.39 -2.24
CA ASP A 208 -18.16 3.42 -2.06
C ASP A 208 -18.59 3.31 -0.60
N THR A 209 -17.63 3.47 0.31
CA THR A 209 -17.85 3.45 1.77
C THR A 209 -18.64 4.64 2.30
N TRP A 210 -18.83 5.69 1.48
CA TRP A 210 -19.49 6.93 1.88
C TRP A 210 -21.02 6.79 1.94
N GLN A 211 -21.51 6.34 3.09
CA GLN A 211 -22.95 6.23 3.35
C GLN A 211 -23.68 7.56 3.15
N GLY A 212 -24.83 7.54 2.47
CA GLY A 212 -25.64 8.74 2.19
C GLY A 212 -25.17 9.56 0.99
N TRP A 213 -24.15 9.11 0.23
CA TRP A 213 -23.75 9.77 -1.01
C TRP A 213 -24.87 9.70 -2.08
N ASP A 214 -25.45 8.53 -2.31
CA ASP A 214 -26.42 8.27 -3.39
C ASP A 214 -27.88 8.67 -3.08
N ASN A 215 -28.17 9.16 -1.86
CA ASN A 215 -29.52 9.50 -1.40
C ASN A 215 -30.58 8.36 -1.57
N THR A 216 -30.16 7.10 -1.66
CA THR A 216 -31.05 5.94 -1.82
C THR A 216 -30.98 4.99 -0.64
N GLU A 217 -32.08 4.87 0.10
CA GLU A 217 -32.46 3.58 0.70
C GLU A 217 -32.57 2.57 -0.48
N VAL A 218 -31.81 1.49 -0.39
CA VAL A 218 -31.66 0.45 -1.42
C VAL A 218 -33.00 -0.20 -1.77
N PRO A 219 -33.26 -0.49 -3.06
CA PRO A 219 -33.74 -1.83 -3.40
C PRO A 219 -32.99 -2.46 -4.58
N ASP A 220 -32.68 -3.74 -4.41
CA ASP A 220 -32.13 -4.69 -5.39
C ASP A 220 -32.78 -4.64 -6.79
N THR A 221 -31.96 -5.08 -7.77
CA THR A 221 -32.27 -5.87 -9.00
C THR A 221 -31.94 -5.26 -10.37
N VAL A 222 -30.92 -5.88 -11.01
CA VAL A 222 -30.76 -6.37 -12.40
C VAL A 222 -31.10 -5.45 -13.60
N GLU A 223 -30.12 -5.20 -14.49
CA GLU A 223 -30.05 -5.69 -15.90
C GLU A 223 -28.92 -5.00 -16.69
N GLU A 224 -27.93 -5.78 -17.16
CA GLU A 224 -27.06 -5.40 -18.29
C GLU A 224 -27.83 -5.48 -19.62
N PRO A 225 -27.51 -4.63 -20.62
CA PRO A 225 -27.77 -4.96 -22.00
C PRO A 225 -26.48 -5.11 -22.85
N VAL A 226 -26.58 -6.06 -23.78
CA VAL A 226 -25.57 -6.62 -24.68
C VAL A 226 -25.54 -5.93 -26.06
N GLU A 227 -24.40 -6.10 -26.77
CA GLU A 227 -24.20 -6.14 -28.26
C GLU A 227 -24.28 -4.81 -29.08
N GLU A 228 -23.55 -4.54 -30.18
CA GLU A 228 -22.76 -5.35 -31.13
C GLU A 228 -21.90 -4.43 -32.08
N ASN A 229 -20.68 -4.88 -32.36
CA ASN A 229 -20.02 -5.09 -33.68
C ASN A 229 -19.42 -4.03 -34.66
N ASP A 230 -18.29 -4.51 -35.22
CA ASP A 230 -17.66 -4.41 -36.56
C ASP A 230 -16.87 -3.17 -37.03
N GLY A 231 -15.61 -3.45 -37.43
CA GLY A 231 -14.82 -2.56 -38.30
C GLY A 231 -13.34 -2.95 -38.46
N ASP A 232 -13.07 -4.07 -39.13
CA ASP A 232 -11.75 -4.49 -39.65
C ASP A 232 -11.19 -3.48 -40.68
N ASN A 233 -9.94 -3.01 -40.52
CA ASN A 233 -8.90 -3.03 -41.58
C ASN A 233 -7.60 -2.25 -41.26
N ASP A 234 -6.52 -2.92 -41.64
CA ASP A 234 -5.31 -2.44 -42.32
C ASP A 234 -4.02 -2.12 -41.55
N VAL A 235 -3.08 -3.02 -41.83
CA VAL A 235 -1.63 -3.06 -41.67
C VAL A 235 -0.94 -1.84 -42.28
N ILE A 236 -0.02 -1.22 -41.54
CA ILE A 236 1.16 -0.54 -42.10
C ILE A 236 2.37 -0.85 -41.20
N ASP A 237 3.32 -1.60 -41.76
CA ASP A 237 4.72 -1.69 -41.35
C ASP A 237 5.42 -0.35 -41.62
N GLU A 238 6.15 0.20 -40.65
CA GLU A 238 7.41 0.92 -40.89
C GLU A 238 8.37 0.68 -39.70
N GLU A 239 9.38 -0.16 -39.93
CA GLU A 239 10.65 -0.15 -39.19
C GLU A 239 11.45 1.12 -39.55
N GLU A 240 11.99 1.83 -38.55
CA GLU A 240 13.44 2.09 -38.43
C GLU A 240 13.78 2.82 -37.12
N THR A 241 14.28 2.02 -36.18
CA THR A 241 15.46 2.19 -35.30
C THR A 241 15.88 3.58 -34.81
N GLY A 242 16.00 3.69 -33.48
CA GLY A 242 16.83 4.71 -32.81
C GLY A 242 16.90 4.56 -31.29
N GLY A 243 17.66 3.58 -30.81
CA GLY A 243 18.27 3.45 -29.47
C GLY A 243 17.50 3.98 -28.26
N LYS A 244 16.71 3.11 -27.62
CA LYS A 244 16.45 3.15 -26.17
C LYS A 244 17.17 1.94 -25.58
N GLU A 245 17.78 2.09 -24.41
CA GLU A 245 18.15 0.93 -23.58
C GLU A 245 16.91 0.03 -23.51
N GLU A 246 17.03 -1.19 -24.07
CA GLU A 246 16.01 -2.22 -23.93
C GLU A 246 15.88 -2.47 -22.43
N VAL A 247 14.72 -2.12 -21.87
CA VAL A 247 14.25 -2.74 -20.65
C VAL A 247 14.17 -4.22 -20.96
N ASP A 248 14.92 -5.03 -20.22
CA ASP A 248 14.89 -6.48 -20.35
C ASP A 248 13.44 -6.96 -20.15
N GLU A 249 12.74 -7.30 -21.23
CA GLU A 249 11.33 -7.69 -21.21
C GLU A 249 11.06 -8.85 -20.26
N ALA A 250 12.08 -9.69 -19.99
CA ALA A 250 11.99 -10.77 -19.01
C ALA A 250 11.89 -10.21 -17.58
N LYS A 251 12.73 -9.22 -17.26
CA LYS A 251 12.77 -8.55 -15.95
C LYS A 251 11.52 -7.70 -15.70
N LEU A 252 10.97 -7.08 -16.74
CA LEU A 252 9.69 -6.37 -16.64
C LEU A 252 8.55 -7.34 -16.27
N LYS A 253 8.43 -8.47 -16.97
CA LYS A 253 7.42 -9.50 -16.68
C LYS A 253 7.57 -10.13 -15.30
N GLU A 254 8.80 -10.26 -14.82
CA GLU A 254 9.09 -10.71 -13.47
C GLU A 254 8.51 -9.73 -12.43
N TYR A 255 8.78 -8.43 -12.58
CA TYR A 255 8.21 -7.41 -11.69
C TYR A 255 6.69 -7.26 -11.79
N GLU A 256 6.12 -7.43 -12.99
CA GLU A 256 4.66 -7.47 -13.15
C GLU A 256 4.05 -8.58 -12.28
N ARG A 257 4.64 -9.78 -12.36
CA ARG A 257 4.21 -10.95 -11.59
C ARG A 257 4.38 -10.74 -10.08
N GLU A 258 5.48 -10.12 -9.64
CA GLU A 258 5.70 -9.84 -8.22
C GLU A 258 4.64 -8.89 -7.65
N LEU A 259 4.31 -7.81 -8.37
CA LEU A 259 3.27 -6.86 -7.96
C LEU A 259 1.88 -7.50 -7.88
N ASP A 260 1.52 -8.30 -8.88
CA ASP A 260 0.23 -8.99 -8.92
C ASP A 260 0.10 -9.99 -7.76
N ASN A 261 1.13 -10.80 -7.50
CA ASN A 261 1.09 -11.77 -6.40
C ASN A 261 0.91 -11.08 -5.05
N ALA A 262 1.67 -9.99 -4.80
CA ALA A 262 1.56 -9.25 -3.55
C ALA A 262 0.16 -8.65 -3.36
N ALA A 263 -0.46 -8.14 -4.42
CA ALA A 263 -1.81 -7.59 -4.35
C ALA A 263 -2.86 -8.68 -4.07
N ASP A 264 -2.72 -9.85 -4.69
CA ASP A 264 -3.59 -11.01 -4.48
C ASP A 264 -3.44 -11.61 -3.08
N ASP A 265 -2.21 -11.64 -2.53
CA ASP A 265 -1.94 -12.11 -1.17
C ASP A 265 -2.63 -11.21 -0.13
N ILE A 266 -2.49 -9.88 -0.26
CA ILE A 266 -3.18 -8.92 0.62
C ILE A 266 -4.69 -9.11 0.55
N LYS A 267 -5.25 -9.16 -0.67
CA LYS A 267 -6.70 -9.35 -0.85
C LYS A 267 -7.20 -10.67 -0.25
N SER A 268 -6.40 -11.72 -0.35
CA SER A 268 -6.73 -13.03 0.22
C SER A 268 -6.71 -13.00 1.75
N ALA A 269 -5.73 -12.30 2.34
CA ALA A 269 -5.65 -12.10 3.78
C ALA A 269 -6.81 -11.24 4.31
N GLN A 270 -7.18 -10.14 3.63
CA GLN A 270 -8.34 -9.31 4.00
C GLN A 270 -9.63 -10.13 4.11
N LYS A 271 -9.84 -11.04 3.16
CA LYS A 271 -11.03 -11.91 3.17
C LYS A 271 -11.04 -12.87 4.37
N LYS A 272 -9.87 -13.30 4.86
CA LYS A 272 -9.78 -14.09 6.09
C LYS A 272 -10.15 -13.24 7.31
N VAL A 273 -9.70 -12.00 7.36
CA VAL A 273 -10.06 -11.02 8.41
C VAL A 273 -11.56 -10.78 8.45
N GLU A 274 -12.19 -10.51 7.30
CA GLU A 274 -13.65 -10.35 7.19
C GLU A 274 -14.38 -11.58 7.76
N LYS A 275 -13.92 -12.79 7.42
CA LYS A 275 -14.51 -14.03 7.93
C LYS A 275 -14.32 -14.21 9.44
N ALA A 276 -13.16 -13.88 9.98
CA ALA A 276 -12.89 -13.99 11.41
C ALA A 276 -13.70 -12.97 12.23
N LEU A 277 -13.93 -11.77 11.68
CA LEU A 277 -14.83 -10.77 12.26
C LEU A 277 -16.28 -11.27 12.31
N ASP A 278 -16.76 -11.92 11.23
CA ASP A 278 -18.10 -12.53 11.23
C ASP A 278 -18.20 -13.63 12.31
N GLU A 279 -17.19 -14.50 12.43
CA GLU A 279 -17.13 -15.57 13.44
C GLU A 279 -17.14 -15.00 14.87
N LEU A 280 -16.43 -13.89 15.08
CA LEU A 280 -16.45 -13.19 16.35
C LEU A 280 -17.80 -12.52 16.66
N GLU A 281 -18.44 -11.89 15.67
CA GLU A 281 -19.76 -11.30 15.85
C GLU A 281 -20.78 -12.38 16.23
N GLU A 282 -20.72 -13.55 15.58
CA GLU A 282 -21.53 -14.72 15.93
C GLU A 282 -21.27 -15.17 17.38
N ALA A 283 -20.01 -15.34 17.79
CA ALA A 283 -19.66 -15.72 19.17
C ALA A 283 -20.17 -14.70 20.22
N LYS A 284 -20.04 -13.40 19.92
CA LYS A 284 -20.55 -12.30 20.77
C LYS A 284 -22.08 -12.29 20.86
N GLU A 285 -22.79 -12.69 19.80
CA GLU A 285 -24.25 -12.84 19.83
C GLU A 285 -24.70 -14.03 20.70
N GLU A 286 -23.89 -15.09 20.78
CA GLU A 286 -24.19 -16.29 21.56
C GLU A 286 -23.86 -16.15 23.06
N ASP A 287 -23.08 -15.12 23.46
CA ASP A 287 -22.66 -14.84 24.85
C ASP A 287 -21.86 -16.01 25.46
N ASP A 288 -21.04 -16.69 24.63
CA ASP A 288 -20.15 -17.78 25.03
C ASP A 288 -18.70 -17.27 25.15
N GLU A 289 -18.22 -17.13 26.40
CA GLU A 289 -16.89 -16.61 26.70
C GLU A 289 -15.76 -17.44 26.06
N GLU A 290 -15.90 -18.77 25.96
CA GLU A 290 -14.85 -19.66 25.41
C GLU A 290 -14.78 -19.54 23.87
N GLU A 291 -15.93 -19.37 23.19
CA GLU A 291 -15.98 -19.16 21.75
C GLU A 291 -15.55 -17.73 21.34
N ILE A 292 -15.82 -16.73 22.19
CA ILE A 292 -15.32 -15.36 21.98
C ILE A 292 -13.80 -15.34 22.05
N GLU A 293 -13.20 -15.97 23.08
CA GLU A 293 -11.74 -16.06 23.24
C GLU A 293 -11.08 -16.76 22.03
N GLU A 294 -11.65 -17.87 21.55
CA GLU A 294 -11.14 -18.57 20.36
C GLU A 294 -11.27 -17.72 19.09
N ALA A 295 -12.40 -17.03 18.89
CA ALA A 295 -12.62 -16.18 17.73
C ALA A 295 -11.73 -14.92 17.72
N GLU A 296 -11.46 -14.32 18.88
CA GLU A 296 -10.54 -13.18 19.01
C GLU A 296 -9.11 -13.61 18.70
N LYS A 297 -8.67 -14.78 19.17
CA LYS A 297 -7.36 -15.36 18.83
C LYS A 297 -7.22 -15.67 17.34
N ASP A 298 -8.25 -16.25 16.74
CA ASP A 298 -8.27 -16.52 15.30
C ASP A 298 -8.22 -15.22 14.48
N LEU A 299 -8.92 -14.17 14.94
CA LEU A 299 -8.86 -12.84 14.34
C LEU A 299 -7.45 -12.26 14.41
N LEU A 300 -6.78 -12.32 15.57
CA LEU A 300 -5.39 -11.84 15.73
C LEU A 300 -4.44 -12.51 14.76
N LYS A 301 -4.58 -13.83 14.60
CA LYS A 301 -3.78 -14.59 13.65
C LYS A 301 -3.99 -14.15 12.21
N VAL A 302 -5.25 -13.95 11.79
CA VAL A 302 -5.51 -13.52 10.40
C VAL A 302 -5.19 -12.04 10.16
N LEU A 303 -5.20 -11.21 11.20
CA LEU A 303 -4.65 -9.85 11.16
C LEU A 303 -3.13 -9.90 10.98
N SER A 304 -2.45 -10.81 11.67
CA SER A 304 -1.02 -11.09 11.43
C SER A 304 -0.71 -11.49 10.00
N ASP A 305 -1.48 -12.44 9.46
CA ASP A 305 -1.35 -12.84 8.05
C ASP A 305 -1.54 -11.65 7.09
N LEU A 306 -2.37 -10.67 7.46
CA LEU A 306 -2.65 -9.48 6.66
C LEU A 306 -1.50 -8.47 6.75
N ASP A 307 -0.96 -8.22 7.94
CA ASP A 307 0.20 -7.35 8.14
C ASP A 307 1.43 -7.88 7.41
N ASP A 308 1.70 -9.19 7.50
CA ASP A 308 2.74 -9.86 6.71
C ASP A 308 2.58 -9.61 5.21
N ALA A 309 1.36 -9.70 4.70
CA ALA A 309 1.07 -9.49 3.29
C ALA A 309 1.26 -8.01 2.91
N ILE A 310 0.91 -7.08 3.80
CA ILE A 310 1.17 -5.65 3.66
C ILE A 310 2.68 -5.39 3.57
N ILE A 311 3.47 -5.90 4.52
CA ILE A 311 4.94 -5.72 4.58
C ILE A 311 5.59 -6.25 3.30
N LYS A 312 5.24 -7.47 2.87
CA LYS A 312 5.72 -8.06 1.61
C LYS A 312 5.34 -7.21 0.39
N GLY A 313 4.14 -6.64 0.40
CA GLY A 313 3.69 -5.70 -0.62
C GLY A 313 4.51 -4.41 -0.66
N GLU A 314 4.78 -3.82 0.50
CA GLU A 314 5.59 -2.61 0.63
C GLU A 314 7.03 -2.84 0.18
N ALA A 315 7.65 -3.96 0.58
CA ALA A 315 8.98 -4.35 0.12
C ALA A 315 9.03 -4.54 -1.41
N THR A 316 8.00 -5.15 -1.99
CA THR A 316 7.87 -5.31 -3.45
C THR A 316 7.78 -3.96 -4.16
N LEU A 317 6.99 -3.02 -3.62
CA LEU A 317 6.93 -1.65 -4.14
C LEU A 317 8.27 -0.94 -4.06
N GLU A 318 8.98 -1.06 -2.94
CA GLU A 318 10.28 -0.43 -2.75
C GLU A 318 11.32 -0.96 -3.76
N LYS A 319 11.42 -2.29 -3.87
CA LYS A 319 12.29 -2.98 -4.84
C LYS A 319 12.05 -2.44 -6.25
N ILE A 320 10.80 -2.30 -6.67
CA ILE A 320 10.43 -1.89 -8.03
C ILE A 320 10.62 -0.37 -8.25
N ARG A 321 10.34 0.46 -7.23
CA ARG A 321 10.58 1.91 -7.28
C ARG A 321 12.06 2.24 -7.45
N LYS A 322 12.98 1.45 -6.85
CA LYS A 322 14.44 1.60 -7.04
C LYS A 322 14.86 1.45 -8.51
N VAL A 323 14.12 0.69 -9.31
CA VAL A 323 14.40 0.47 -10.75
C VAL A 323 13.79 1.55 -11.66
N ASN A 324 12.89 2.41 -11.13
CA ASN A 324 12.30 3.55 -11.84
C ASN A 324 11.67 3.20 -13.21
N LEU A 325 10.93 2.10 -13.27
CA LEU A 325 10.24 1.62 -14.48
C LEU A 325 8.85 2.26 -14.59
N LYS A 326 8.64 3.08 -15.61
CA LYS A 326 7.37 3.80 -15.84
C LYS A 326 6.25 2.89 -16.30
N GLU A 327 6.61 1.76 -16.88
CA GLU A 327 5.71 0.75 -17.43
C GLU A 327 4.94 0.01 -16.31
N LEU A 328 5.44 0.02 -15.08
CA LEU A 328 4.86 -0.68 -13.92
C LEU A 328 3.94 0.19 -13.05
N ASN A 329 3.72 1.46 -13.41
CA ASN A 329 2.98 2.42 -12.58
C ASN A 329 1.55 1.95 -12.21
N LEU A 330 0.87 1.24 -13.14
CA LEU A 330 -0.47 0.72 -12.88
C LEU A 330 -0.46 -0.34 -11.79
N LEU A 331 0.43 -1.33 -11.89
CA LEU A 331 0.55 -2.41 -10.92
C LEU A 331 1.06 -1.92 -9.55
N GLN A 332 1.95 -0.92 -9.54
CA GLN A 332 2.34 -0.23 -8.31
C GLN A 332 1.11 0.39 -7.63
N SER A 333 0.25 1.09 -8.39
CA SER A 333 -0.97 1.69 -7.84
C SER A 333 -1.98 0.65 -7.33
N VAL A 334 -2.08 -0.51 -7.96
CA VAL A 334 -2.95 -1.61 -7.52
C VAL A 334 -2.50 -2.10 -6.14
N LEU A 335 -1.21 -2.39 -5.99
CA LEU A 335 -0.64 -2.87 -4.75
C LEU A 335 -0.71 -1.81 -3.62
N GLU A 336 -0.39 -0.54 -3.92
CA GLU A 336 -0.55 0.56 -2.97
C GLU A 336 -1.99 0.70 -2.44
N ASN A 337 -2.98 0.49 -3.30
CA ASN A 337 -4.40 0.53 -2.90
C ASN A 337 -4.80 -0.68 -2.06
N ALA A 338 -4.31 -1.88 -2.40
CA ALA A 338 -4.53 -3.09 -1.61
C ALA A 338 -3.97 -2.89 -0.19
N ILE A 339 -2.73 -2.42 -0.07
CA ILE A 339 -2.07 -2.08 1.21
C ILE A 339 -2.92 -1.09 2.00
N ARG A 340 -3.32 0.02 1.37
CA ARG A 340 -4.10 1.06 2.05
C ARG A 340 -5.47 0.56 2.54
N LYS A 341 -6.15 -0.28 1.76
CA LYS A 341 -7.42 -0.88 2.18
C LYS A 341 -7.19 -1.82 3.36
N ALA A 342 -6.16 -2.66 3.27
CA ALA A 342 -5.79 -3.60 4.31
C ALA A 342 -5.50 -2.89 5.64
N LYS A 343 -4.66 -1.85 5.65
CA LYS A 343 -4.40 -1.05 6.86
C LYS A 343 -5.68 -0.50 7.50
N ASN A 344 -6.61 0.04 6.70
CA ASN A 344 -7.89 0.53 7.24
C ASN A 344 -8.80 -0.59 7.78
N ASP A 345 -8.73 -1.79 7.21
CA ASP A 345 -9.48 -2.94 7.71
C ASP A 345 -8.87 -3.45 9.02
N VAL A 346 -7.54 -3.40 9.13
CA VAL A 346 -6.77 -3.67 10.35
C VAL A 346 -7.16 -2.68 11.46
N ASP A 347 -7.08 -1.36 11.20
CA ASP A 347 -7.45 -0.31 12.16
C ASP A 347 -8.88 -0.51 12.72
N LYS A 348 -9.83 -0.85 11.83
CA LYS A 348 -11.22 -1.11 12.23
C LYS A 348 -11.37 -2.40 13.00
N ALA A 349 -10.64 -3.45 12.62
CA ALA A 349 -10.66 -4.71 13.32
C ALA A 349 -10.14 -4.49 14.75
N TYR A 350 -9.02 -3.80 14.94
CA TYR A 350 -8.52 -3.48 16.28
C TYR A 350 -9.50 -2.63 17.09
N ALA A 351 -10.02 -1.55 16.50
CA ALA A 351 -10.89 -0.62 17.22
C ALA A 351 -12.23 -1.21 17.70
N ASN A 352 -12.73 -2.28 17.06
CA ASN A 352 -14.06 -2.83 17.34
C ASN A 352 -14.03 -4.14 18.14
N THR A 353 -12.86 -4.70 18.40
CA THR A 353 -12.77 -6.12 18.78
C THR A 353 -12.29 -6.33 20.20
N PHE A 354 -11.28 -5.61 20.67
CA PHE A 354 -10.49 -6.05 21.82
C PHE A 354 -10.89 -5.38 23.14
N ASP A 355 -11.16 -6.21 24.17
CA ASP A 355 -11.24 -5.81 25.58
C ASP A 355 -9.83 -5.72 26.18
N LYS A 356 -9.67 -4.98 27.28
CA LYS A 356 -8.42 -4.77 28.01
C LYS A 356 -7.72 -6.06 28.41
N GLU A 357 -8.49 -7.08 28.80
CA GLU A 357 -7.98 -8.35 29.33
C GLU A 357 -7.19 -9.15 28.27
N LEU A 358 -7.56 -9.02 27.00
CA LEU A 358 -6.85 -9.70 25.91
C LEU A 358 -5.52 -9.02 25.56
N TYR A 359 -5.44 -7.69 25.64
CA TYR A 359 -4.16 -6.97 25.48
C TYR A 359 -3.19 -7.28 26.62
N GLU A 360 -3.68 -7.46 27.86
CA GLU A 360 -2.83 -7.89 28.99
C GLU A 360 -2.19 -9.25 28.70
N GLU A 361 -2.93 -10.23 28.18
CA GLU A 361 -2.41 -11.57 27.85
C GLU A 361 -1.38 -11.54 26.71
N GLU A 362 -1.66 -10.82 25.62
CA GLU A 362 -0.75 -10.74 24.48
C GLU A 362 0.56 -10.01 24.81
N ILE A 363 0.52 -9.00 25.68
CA ILE A 363 1.73 -8.32 26.17
C ILE A 363 2.55 -9.28 27.05
N ASP A 364 1.91 -10.04 27.94
CA ASP A 364 2.58 -11.03 28.79
C ASP A 364 3.26 -12.13 27.94
N ASP A 365 2.57 -12.65 26.92
CA ASP A 365 3.10 -13.64 25.99
C ASP A 365 4.31 -13.10 25.20
N ALA A 366 4.23 -11.85 24.72
CA ALA A 366 5.34 -11.18 24.02
C ALA A 366 6.56 -10.96 24.94
N LEU A 367 6.34 -10.59 26.20
CA LEU A 367 7.41 -10.46 27.18
C LEU A 367 8.10 -11.80 27.47
N GLU A 368 7.34 -12.89 27.61
CA GLU A 368 7.90 -14.24 27.83
C GLU A 368 8.73 -14.68 26.61
N ALA A 369 8.23 -14.46 25.39
CA ALA A 369 8.96 -14.78 24.16
C ALA A 369 10.28 -14.00 24.02
N LEU A 370 10.27 -12.70 24.34
CA LEU A 370 11.47 -11.88 24.36
C LEU A 370 12.48 -12.35 25.42
N GLU A 371 12.04 -12.71 26.62
CA GLU A 371 12.92 -13.23 27.69
C GLU A 371 13.62 -14.52 27.23
N ASP A 372 12.87 -15.47 26.70
CA ASP A 372 13.39 -16.75 26.19
C ASP A 372 14.41 -16.54 25.05
N ALA A 373 14.09 -15.68 24.07
CA ALA A 373 14.99 -15.39 22.95
C ALA A 373 16.30 -14.73 23.42
N ARG A 374 16.22 -13.84 24.41
CA ARG A 374 17.40 -13.19 25.01
C ARG A 374 18.28 -14.18 25.77
N GLU A 375 17.71 -15.06 26.59
CA GLU A 375 18.50 -16.09 27.29
C GLU A 375 19.26 -17.00 26.32
N ASP A 376 18.60 -17.37 25.22
CA ASP A 376 19.20 -18.18 24.16
C ASP A 376 20.31 -17.42 23.41
N ALA A 377 20.13 -16.13 23.15
CA ALA A 377 21.15 -15.26 22.57
C ALA A 377 22.39 -15.10 23.46
N GLU A 378 22.20 -14.82 24.75
CA GLU A 378 23.31 -14.72 25.71
C GLU A 378 24.10 -16.04 25.79
N ARG A 379 23.39 -17.18 25.77
CA ARG A 379 24.01 -18.51 25.72
C ARG A 379 24.79 -18.70 24.41
N ALA A 380 24.22 -18.32 23.28
CA ALA A 380 24.85 -18.43 21.97
C ALA A 380 26.14 -17.60 21.86
N ILE A 381 26.10 -16.34 22.33
CA ILE A 381 27.26 -15.44 22.40
C ILE A 381 28.38 -16.08 23.23
N LYS A 382 28.04 -16.63 24.40
CA LYS A 382 29.01 -17.28 25.29
C LYS A 382 29.63 -18.55 24.70
N GLU A 383 28.84 -19.37 24.01
CA GLU A 383 29.33 -20.59 23.36
C GLU A 383 30.07 -20.28 22.05
N ASN A 384 29.80 -19.12 21.45
CA ASN A 384 30.47 -18.60 20.26
C ASN A 384 30.43 -19.60 19.07
N SER A 385 29.32 -20.34 18.96
CA SER A 385 29.05 -21.33 17.92
C SER A 385 28.21 -20.72 16.82
N LEU A 386 28.65 -20.86 15.56
CA LEU A 386 27.94 -20.29 14.40
C LEU A 386 26.46 -20.70 14.37
N ASN A 387 26.16 -21.99 14.54
CA ASN A 387 24.79 -22.48 14.50
C ASN A 387 23.92 -21.90 15.65
N LEU A 388 24.48 -21.78 16.85
CA LEU A 388 23.72 -21.24 17.98
C LEU A 388 23.46 -19.74 17.82
N LEU A 389 24.43 -19.01 17.27
CA LEU A 389 24.26 -17.60 16.94
C LEU A 389 23.21 -17.41 15.85
N GLN A 390 23.18 -18.27 14.82
CA GLN A 390 22.13 -18.25 13.80
C GLN A 390 20.74 -18.53 14.38
N ASP A 391 20.64 -19.55 15.24
CA ASP A 391 19.38 -19.91 15.89
C ASP A 391 18.89 -18.76 16.79
N ALA A 392 19.81 -18.15 17.55
CA ALA A 392 19.50 -17.00 18.42
C ALA A 392 19.12 -15.75 17.62
N TYR A 393 19.82 -15.45 16.52
CA TYR A 393 19.50 -14.32 15.66
C TYR A 393 18.06 -14.41 15.15
N LYS A 394 17.67 -15.60 14.63
CA LYS A 394 16.30 -15.83 14.15
C LYS A 394 15.27 -15.79 15.26
N ALA A 395 15.58 -16.35 16.43
CA ALA A 395 14.67 -16.29 17.58
C ALA A 395 14.43 -14.85 18.04
N LEU A 396 15.49 -14.03 18.10
CA LEU A 396 15.39 -12.61 18.42
C LEU A 396 14.61 -11.83 17.36
N GLU A 397 14.91 -12.04 16.08
CA GLU A 397 14.20 -11.43 14.96
C GLU A 397 12.69 -11.67 15.09
N THR A 398 12.30 -12.94 15.21
CA THR A 398 10.89 -13.32 15.37
C THR A 398 10.25 -12.74 16.63
N ALA A 399 10.92 -12.84 17.79
CA ALA A 399 10.35 -12.33 19.04
C ALA A 399 10.21 -10.79 19.04
N ILE A 400 11.15 -10.08 18.42
CA ILE A 400 11.08 -8.62 18.26
C ILE A 400 9.92 -8.25 17.32
N GLU A 401 9.81 -8.91 16.16
CA GLU A 401 8.72 -8.65 15.20
C GLU A 401 7.34 -8.88 15.84
N GLU A 402 7.16 -10.00 16.55
CA GLU A 402 5.91 -10.31 17.26
C GLU A 402 5.61 -9.28 18.36
N ALA A 403 6.61 -8.88 19.14
CA ALA A 403 6.44 -7.90 20.22
C ALA A 403 6.15 -6.48 19.70
N GLU A 404 6.82 -6.03 18.63
CA GLU A 404 6.55 -4.74 17.99
C GLU A 404 5.13 -4.68 17.44
N LYS A 405 4.67 -5.80 16.87
CA LYS A 405 3.30 -5.93 16.41
C LYS A 405 2.31 -5.81 17.56
N THR A 406 2.53 -6.52 18.68
CA THR A 406 1.69 -6.38 19.88
C THR A 406 1.69 -4.94 20.41
N PHE A 407 2.84 -4.25 20.37
CA PHE A 407 2.96 -2.85 20.79
C PHE A 407 2.18 -1.88 19.88
N GLU A 408 2.31 -2.00 18.55
CA GLU A 408 1.55 -1.18 17.58
C GLU A 408 0.05 -1.40 17.72
N MET A 409 -0.38 -2.66 17.88
CA MET A 409 -1.77 -3.02 18.14
C MET A 409 -2.35 -2.35 19.39
N TYR A 410 -1.53 -2.19 20.44
CA TYR A 410 -1.94 -1.53 21.68
C TYR A 410 -2.00 0.01 21.50
N GLU A 411 -1.00 0.62 20.86
CA GLU A 411 -0.97 2.09 20.60
C GLU A 411 -2.19 2.57 19.81
N ASP A 412 -2.66 1.76 18.85
CA ASP A 412 -3.82 2.06 18.01
C ASP A 412 -5.17 1.72 18.68
N SER A 413 -5.15 1.08 19.84
CA SER A 413 -6.34 0.71 20.58
C SER A 413 -6.98 1.92 21.29
N THR A 414 -8.28 1.82 21.60
CA THR A 414 -8.99 2.83 22.41
C THR A 414 -9.10 2.46 23.89
N VAL A 415 -8.31 1.47 24.34
CA VAL A 415 -8.40 0.87 25.66
C VAL A 415 -7.84 1.81 26.74
N ASP A 416 -8.54 1.91 27.89
CA ASP A 416 -8.09 2.70 29.05
C ASP A 416 -6.88 2.03 29.76
N VAL A 417 -5.70 2.57 29.47
CA VAL A 417 -4.43 2.61 30.24
C VAL A 417 -3.93 1.27 30.82
N LEU A 418 -2.98 0.65 30.10
CA LEU A 418 -1.95 -0.30 30.57
C LEU A 418 -0.56 0.37 30.53
N GLU A 419 -0.48 1.58 31.09
CA GLU A 419 0.75 2.42 31.05
C GLU A 419 1.99 1.72 31.64
N ASP A 420 1.82 0.79 32.58
CA ASP A 420 2.94 0.09 33.21
C ASP A 420 3.41 -1.08 32.32
N GLU A 421 2.49 -1.90 31.81
CA GLU A 421 2.76 -3.06 30.96
C GLU A 421 3.30 -2.66 29.57
N GLU A 422 2.75 -1.60 28.97
CA GLU A 422 3.24 -1.00 27.71
C GLU A 422 4.71 -0.58 27.83
N LYS A 423 5.05 0.05 28.95
CA LYS A 423 6.40 0.54 29.21
C LYS A 423 7.39 -0.61 29.47
N GLU A 424 6.92 -1.70 30.08
CA GLU A 424 7.73 -2.92 30.24
C GLU A 424 8.02 -3.56 28.89
N LEU A 425 7.03 -3.63 28.00
CA LEU A 425 7.20 -4.13 26.63
C LEU A 425 8.16 -3.28 25.79
N GLU A 426 8.01 -1.95 25.82
CA GLU A 426 8.91 -1.02 25.11
C GLU A 426 10.38 -1.21 25.56
N GLU A 427 10.63 -1.28 26.87
CA GLU A 427 11.97 -1.50 27.43
C GLU A 427 12.52 -2.88 27.02
N ALA A 428 11.70 -3.93 27.01
CA ALA A 428 12.12 -5.28 26.60
C ALA A 428 12.49 -5.35 25.12
N ILE A 429 11.74 -4.67 24.24
CA ILE A 429 12.03 -4.58 22.80
C ILE A 429 13.38 -3.87 22.57
N GLU A 430 13.63 -2.75 23.25
CA GLU A 430 14.91 -2.02 23.13
C GLU A 430 16.10 -2.88 23.55
N GLU A 431 15.98 -3.59 24.69
CA GLU A 431 17.02 -4.52 25.17
C GLU A 431 17.25 -5.71 24.22
N ALA A 432 16.20 -6.22 23.58
CA ALA A 432 16.30 -7.31 22.62
C ALA A 432 16.98 -6.85 21.31
N LYS A 433 16.68 -5.64 20.82
CA LYS A 433 17.33 -5.04 19.65
C LYS A 433 18.83 -4.84 19.84
N ASP A 434 19.24 -4.34 21.00
CA ASP A 434 20.67 -4.20 21.34
C ASP A 434 21.40 -5.56 21.26
N LEU A 435 20.76 -6.64 21.75
CA LEU A 435 21.31 -8.00 21.67
C LEU A 435 21.29 -8.56 20.25
N PHE A 436 20.24 -8.26 19.48
CA PHE A 436 20.12 -8.65 18.08
C PHE A 436 21.28 -8.10 17.25
N ASP A 437 21.59 -6.81 17.41
CA ASP A 437 22.74 -6.16 16.77
C ASP A 437 24.07 -6.82 17.19
N GLU A 438 24.27 -7.12 18.48
CA GLU A 438 25.48 -7.80 18.96
C GLU A 438 25.65 -9.21 18.36
N VAL A 439 24.56 -9.97 18.26
CA VAL A 439 24.56 -11.31 17.62
C VAL A 439 24.86 -11.17 16.13
N GLY A 440 24.26 -10.19 15.45
CA GLY A 440 24.52 -9.87 14.05
C GLY A 440 25.99 -9.60 13.78
N ASP A 441 26.61 -8.65 14.51
CA ASP A 441 28.03 -8.31 14.38
C ASP A 441 28.95 -9.54 14.56
N LEU A 442 28.60 -10.43 15.49
CA LEU A 442 29.37 -11.65 15.74
C LEU A 442 29.20 -12.70 14.63
N LEU A 443 28.01 -12.79 14.04
CA LEU A 443 27.73 -13.66 12.88
C LEU A 443 28.48 -13.18 11.65
N GLU A 444 28.41 -11.88 11.36
CA GLU A 444 29.10 -11.24 10.23
C GLU A 444 30.59 -11.55 10.28
N LYS A 445 31.22 -11.22 11.39
CA LYS A 445 32.64 -11.50 11.62
C LYS A 445 33.02 -12.96 11.46
N LYS A 446 32.17 -13.90 11.91
CA LYS A 446 32.43 -15.33 11.75
C LYS A 446 32.30 -15.79 10.31
N ALA A 447 31.34 -15.23 9.58
CA ALA A 447 31.15 -15.51 8.17
C ALA A 447 32.34 -14.99 7.36
N GLU A 448 32.77 -13.75 7.60
CA GLU A 448 34.00 -13.17 7.03
C GLU A 448 35.22 -14.08 7.28
N ASP A 449 35.49 -14.43 8.55
CA ASP A 449 36.62 -15.30 8.93
C ASP A 449 36.57 -16.67 8.19
N GLN A 450 35.36 -17.19 7.94
CA GLN A 450 35.16 -18.46 7.25
C GLN A 450 35.30 -18.34 5.73
N ILE A 451 34.81 -17.24 5.14
CA ILE A 451 34.94 -16.94 3.71
C ILE A 451 36.41 -16.75 3.35
N ASP A 452 37.13 -15.92 4.11
CA ASP A 452 38.55 -15.67 3.91
C ASP A 452 39.37 -16.96 3.98
N TYR A 453 39.06 -17.84 4.95
CA TYR A 453 39.69 -19.15 5.04
C TYR A 453 39.52 -20.01 3.77
N PHE A 454 38.33 -19.99 3.15
CA PHE A 454 38.09 -20.76 1.93
C PHE A 454 38.72 -20.11 0.69
N LYS A 455 38.72 -18.78 0.59
CA LYS A 455 39.42 -18.06 -0.48
C LYS A 455 40.92 -18.37 -0.47
N ASP A 456 41.56 -18.26 0.70
CA ASP A 456 42.97 -18.63 0.88
C ASP A 456 43.25 -20.08 0.46
N LEU A 457 42.36 -21.03 0.80
CA LEU A 457 42.51 -22.43 0.42
C LEU A 457 42.34 -22.69 -1.07
N LEU A 458 41.45 -21.94 -1.73
CA LEU A 458 41.23 -22.03 -3.18
C LEU A 458 42.44 -21.49 -3.92
N ASP A 459 42.93 -20.31 -3.54
CA ASP A 459 44.14 -19.70 -4.09
C ASP A 459 45.35 -20.64 -3.93
N ASP A 460 45.57 -21.18 -2.73
CA ASP A 460 46.63 -22.17 -2.45
C ASP A 460 46.50 -23.47 -3.27
N ALA A 461 45.28 -23.82 -3.71
CA ALA A 461 45.03 -25.02 -4.51
C ALA A 461 45.18 -24.75 -6.00
N ILE A 462 44.82 -23.55 -6.48
CA ILE A 462 45.06 -23.06 -7.83
C ILE A 462 46.57 -22.92 -8.06
N ASP A 463 47.30 -22.24 -7.17
CA ASP A 463 48.76 -22.07 -7.28
C ASP A 463 49.50 -23.42 -7.39
N ALA A 464 49.05 -24.41 -6.61
CA ALA A 464 49.62 -25.76 -6.66
C ALA A 464 49.32 -26.50 -7.96
N LEU A 465 48.17 -26.23 -8.58
CA LEU A 465 47.79 -26.79 -9.87
C LEU A 465 48.60 -26.15 -11.00
N ASP A 466 48.78 -24.83 -10.97
CA ASP A 466 49.60 -24.08 -11.91
C ASP A 466 51.06 -24.54 -11.90
N ASP A 467 51.66 -24.66 -10.71
CA ASP A 467 53.02 -25.18 -10.55
C ASP A 467 53.16 -26.59 -11.15
N ALA A 468 52.15 -27.45 -10.95
CA ALA A 468 52.16 -28.81 -11.49
C ALA A 468 51.98 -28.85 -13.02
N LEU A 469 51.18 -27.94 -13.58
CA LEU A 469 51.00 -27.77 -15.02
C LEU A 469 52.30 -27.31 -15.69
N ASP A 470 53.00 -26.34 -15.08
CA ASP A 470 54.29 -25.83 -15.55
C ASP A 470 55.40 -26.89 -15.56
N GLU A 471 55.37 -27.84 -14.62
CA GLU A 471 56.31 -28.97 -14.56
C GLU A 471 55.97 -30.11 -15.55
N GLU A 472 54.77 -30.09 -16.14
CA GLU A 472 54.21 -31.14 -17.02
C GLU A 472 54.17 -32.56 -16.37
N ASP A 473 54.20 -32.67 -15.02
CA ASP A 473 54.10 -33.96 -14.31
C ASP A 473 52.63 -34.37 -14.08
N LYS A 474 52.23 -35.43 -14.79
CA LYS A 474 50.85 -35.94 -14.74
C LYS A 474 50.40 -36.45 -13.37
N GLY A 475 51.33 -36.91 -12.53
CA GLY A 475 51.02 -37.36 -11.17
C GLY A 475 50.66 -36.17 -10.30
N ASP A 476 51.52 -35.15 -10.31
CA ASP A 476 51.34 -33.95 -9.50
C ASP A 476 50.12 -33.14 -9.95
N ILE A 477 49.84 -33.06 -11.27
CA ILE A 477 48.60 -32.46 -11.80
C ILE A 477 47.36 -33.19 -11.27
N TYR A 478 47.37 -34.53 -11.26
CA TYR A 478 46.23 -35.30 -10.76
C TYR A 478 45.99 -35.05 -9.27
N ASP A 479 47.06 -35.05 -8.48
CA ASP A 479 46.99 -34.84 -7.03
C ASP A 479 46.53 -33.40 -6.69
N ALA A 480 47.05 -32.38 -7.39
CA ALA A 480 46.63 -30.99 -7.24
C ALA A 480 45.15 -30.80 -7.62
N ARG A 481 44.70 -31.44 -8.70
CA ARG A 481 43.31 -31.39 -9.14
C ARG A 481 42.34 -32.01 -8.12
N GLU A 482 42.69 -33.16 -7.55
CA GLU A 482 41.87 -33.80 -6.50
C GLU A 482 41.79 -32.92 -5.24
N LYS A 483 42.88 -32.23 -4.88
CA LYS A 483 42.88 -31.25 -3.79
C LYS A 483 41.94 -30.08 -4.09
N LEU A 484 42.05 -29.48 -5.28
CA LEU A 484 41.21 -28.35 -5.70
C LEU A 484 39.72 -28.71 -5.72
N GLU A 485 39.35 -29.86 -6.31
CA GLU A 485 37.97 -30.37 -6.31
C GLU A 485 37.40 -30.53 -4.89
N LYS A 486 38.24 -30.99 -3.95
CA LYS A 486 37.83 -31.13 -2.56
C LYS A 486 37.63 -29.78 -1.87
N VAL A 487 38.51 -28.80 -2.10
CA VAL A 487 38.38 -27.44 -1.53
C VAL A 487 37.13 -26.77 -2.08
N ILE A 488 36.92 -26.77 -3.40
CA ILE A 488 35.71 -26.22 -4.05
C ILE A 488 34.45 -26.80 -3.39
N LYS A 489 34.38 -28.12 -3.26
CA LYS A 489 33.23 -28.79 -2.65
C LYS A 489 32.99 -28.41 -1.19
N ASP A 490 34.05 -28.19 -0.42
CA ASP A 490 33.94 -27.80 0.98
C ASP A 490 33.57 -26.32 1.11
N ALA A 491 34.05 -25.45 0.20
CA ALA A 491 33.68 -24.04 0.08
C ALA A 491 32.21 -23.86 -0.32
N GLN A 492 31.72 -24.61 -1.32
CA GLN A 492 30.31 -24.60 -1.72
C GLN A 492 29.37 -24.96 -0.57
N LYS A 493 29.73 -25.96 0.26
CA LYS A 493 28.92 -26.28 1.45
C LYS A 493 28.95 -25.19 2.52
N ALA A 494 30.03 -24.41 2.58
CA ALA A 494 30.12 -23.28 3.49
C ALA A 494 29.24 -22.15 2.97
N LEU A 495 29.33 -21.84 1.68
CA LEU A 495 28.46 -20.89 0.98
C LEU A 495 26.97 -21.23 1.21
N ASP A 496 26.55 -22.47 0.94
CA ASP A 496 25.17 -22.96 1.19
C ASP A 496 24.65 -22.76 2.62
N ARG A 497 25.56 -22.63 3.61
CA ARG A 497 25.20 -22.37 5.01
C ARG A 497 25.13 -20.88 5.31
N LEU A 498 25.97 -20.09 4.64
CA LEU A 498 26.04 -18.63 4.80
C LEU A 498 24.88 -17.95 4.08
N GLU A 499 24.49 -18.41 2.89
CA GLU A 499 23.31 -17.92 2.14
C GLU A 499 21.98 -18.10 2.90
N LYS A 500 21.96 -18.87 3.98
CA LYS A 500 20.78 -19.08 4.85
C LYS A 500 20.70 -18.09 6.01
N ILE A 501 21.72 -17.26 6.15
CA ILE A 501 21.80 -16.13 7.07
C ILE A 501 21.35 -14.93 6.24
N ASP A 502 20.12 -14.47 6.45
CA ASP A 502 19.54 -13.34 5.72
C ASP A 502 20.12 -12.03 6.27
N MET A 503 21.34 -11.68 5.85
CA MET A 503 22.07 -10.50 6.34
C MET A 503 22.60 -9.70 5.17
N ASP A 504 22.06 -8.49 4.97
CA ASP A 504 22.47 -7.54 3.93
C ASP A 504 23.98 -7.23 3.97
N ALA A 505 24.57 -7.20 5.17
CA ALA A 505 25.98 -6.90 5.37
C ALA A 505 26.94 -7.96 4.83
N LEU A 506 26.47 -9.20 4.57
CA LEU A 506 27.31 -10.31 4.12
C LEU A 506 27.26 -10.56 2.61
N ILE A 507 26.48 -9.77 1.87
CA ILE A 507 26.25 -9.98 0.44
C ILE A 507 27.57 -9.82 -0.34
N ASP A 508 28.35 -8.77 -0.05
CA ASP A 508 29.59 -8.49 -0.78
C ASP A 508 30.63 -9.61 -0.58
N GLU A 509 30.79 -10.12 0.64
CA GLU A 509 31.73 -11.20 0.96
C GLU A 509 31.32 -12.53 0.35
N ILE A 510 30.01 -12.81 0.32
CA ILE A 510 29.43 -13.98 -0.35
C ILE A 510 29.72 -13.92 -1.86
N GLU A 511 29.47 -12.78 -2.51
CA GLU A 511 29.78 -12.59 -3.94
C GLU A 511 31.27 -12.78 -4.23
N GLU A 512 32.15 -12.32 -3.33
CA GLU A 512 33.58 -12.54 -3.48
C GLU A 512 33.98 -14.02 -3.35
N LEU A 513 33.35 -14.79 -2.46
CA LEU A 513 33.58 -16.24 -2.35
C LEU A 513 33.04 -16.98 -3.57
N GLU A 514 31.84 -16.64 -4.04
CA GLU A 514 31.27 -17.21 -5.26
C GLU A 514 32.20 -17.01 -6.46
N LYS A 515 32.75 -15.80 -6.59
CA LYS A 515 33.73 -15.50 -7.63
C LYS A 515 34.98 -16.35 -7.49
N ALA A 516 35.55 -16.47 -6.29
CA ALA A 516 36.73 -17.31 -6.07
C ALA A 516 36.45 -18.79 -6.41
N ILE A 517 35.25 -19.28 -6.12
CA ILE A 517 34.80 -20.62 -6.50
C ILE A 517 34.70 -20.74 -8.03
N SER A 518 34.11 -19.74 -8.71
CA SER A 518 33.98 -19.72 -10.16
C SER A 518 35.36 -19.72 -10.85
N ASP A 519 36.29 -18.89 -10.38
CA ASP A 519 37.65 -18.82 -10.91
C ASP A 519 38.37 -20.18 -10.72
N ALA A 520 38.18 -20.82 -9.55
CA ALA A 520 38.71 -22.15 -9.28
C ALA A 520 38.09 -23.26 -10.15
N GLU A 521 36.80 -23.15 -10.48
CA GLU A 521 36.12 -24.10 -11.38
C GLU A 521 36.60 -23.97 -12.83
N GLU A 522 36.92 -22.76 -13.30
CA GLU A 522 37.51 -22.50 -14.61
C GLU A 522 38.91 -23.14 -14.72
N GLU A 523 39.79 -22.91 -13.74
CA GLU A 523 41.13 -23.53 -13.70
C GLU A 523 41.06 -25.07 -13.64
N LEU A 524 40.08 -25.58 -12.89
CA LEU A 524 39.81 -27.01 -12.84
C LEU A 524 39.35 -27.56 -14.21
N GLU A 525 38.57 -26.82 -14.99
CA GLU A 525 38.16 -27.20 -16.34
C GLU A 525 39.34 -27.19 -17.31
N ASP A 526 40.16 -26.14 -17.28
CA ASP A 526 41.33 -25.99 -18.15
C ASP A 526 42.39 -27.07 -17.90
N SER A 527 42.52 -27.57 -16.67
CA SER A 527 43.44 -28.67 -16.32
C SER A 527 43.01 -30.07 -16.81
N LYS A 528 41.76 -30.27 -17.25
CA LYS A 528 41.18 -31.58 -17.62
C LYS A 528 41.45 -31.98 -19.08
#